data_AF-A0A8T3UVE7-F1
#
_entry.id   AF-A0A8T3UVE7-F1
#
_cell.length_a   1.000
_cell.length_b   1.000
_cell.length_c   1.000
_cell.angle_alpha   90.00
_cell.angle_beta   90.00
_cell.angle_gamma   90.00
#
_symmetry.space_group_name_H-M   'P 1'
#
loop_
_entity.id
_entity.type
_entity.pdbx_description
1 polymer ?
#
loop_
_entity_poly.entity_id
_entity_poly.type
_entity_poly.pdbx_seq_one_letter_code
_entity_poly.pdbx_strand_id
1 'polypeptide(L)'
;MSYIILAILFILSGFFMKYSDDLVDENNDLTFASVLGVFCGVASALASIYSVEAAYIFIAIPIGNLLAMKVDGMHHIITLIVYIFIMIVGGIPDLSLVVLLICILGTLSDEVGHELIGKVTQNKFWNLFFEYRFVLKIVILLLAVSGVFSFWIFACFILFEISYTCAGILFEKFN
;
A
#
# COMPACT_ATOMS: atom_id res chain seq x y z
N MET A 1 -11.81 -2.88 -16.93
CA MET A 1 -10.36 -3.13 -17.07
C MET A 1 -10.13 -4.64 -17.03
N SER A 2 -9.20 -5.20 -17.81
CA SER A 2 -8.83 -6.61 -17.66
C SER A 2 -8.20 -6.84 -16.29
N TYR A 3 -8.52 -7.97 -15.63
CA TYR A 3 -7.90 -8.36 -14.35
C TYR A 3 -6.36 -8.40 -14.43
N ILE A 4 -5.82 -8.67 -15.62
CA ILE A 4 -4.37 -8.67 -15.88
C ILE A 4 -3.79 -7.26 -15.71
N ILE A 5 -4.45 -6.23 -16.27
CA ILE A 5 -3.96 -4.85 -16.16
C ILE A 5 -4.05 -4.39 -14.69
N LEU A 6 -5.12 -4.78 -13.99
CA LEU A 6 -5.24 -4.45 -12.57
C LEU A 6 -4.13 -5.11 -11.75
N ALA A 7 -3.83 -6.39 -11.99
CA ALA A 7 -2.72 -7.08 -11.35
C ALA A 7 -1.38 -6.40 -11.62
N ILE A 8 -1.12 -5.96 -12.86
CA ILE A 8 0.09 -5.20 -13.20
C ILE A 8 0.15 -3.90 -12.41
N LEU A 9 -0.95 -3.16 -12.29
CA LEU A 9 -0.98 -1.92 -11.51
C LEU A 9 -0.67 -2.17 -10.03
N PHE A 10 -1.23 -3.22 -9.44
CA PHE A 10 -0.90 -3.62 -8.06
C PHE A 10 0.59 -3.97 -7.90
N ILE A 11 1.16 -4.74 -8.83
CA ILE A 11 2.59 -5.08 -8.81
C ILE A 11 3.46 -3.83 -8.89
N LEU A 12 3.16 -2.92 -9.81
CA LEU A 12 3.89 -1.66 -9.99
C LEU A 12 3.78 -0.76 -8.76
N SER A 13 2.57 -0.61 -8.20
CA SER A 13 2.36 0.14 -6.96
C SER A 13 3.21 -0.40 -5.82
N GLY A 14 3.20 -1.72 -5.58
CA GLY A 14 3.98 -2.33 -4.50
C GLY A 14 5.48 -2.18 -4.72
N PHE A 15 5.95 -2.39 -5.95
CA PHE A 15 7.36 -2.27 -6.30
C PHE A 15 7.89 -0.86 -6.08
N PHE A 16 7.23 0.13 -6.69
CA PHE A 16 7.68 1.51 -6.64
C PHE A 16 7.55 2.10 -5.24
N MET A 17 6.57 1.66 -4.45
CA MET A 17 6.44 2.08 -3.05
C MET A 17 7.67 1.70 -2.23
N LYS A 18 8.01 0.39 -2.18
CA LYS A 18 9.17 -0.06 -1.39
C LYS A 18 10.48 0.53 -1.90
N TYR A 19 10.71 0.48 -3.21
CA TYR A 19 11.95 0.98 -3.77
C TYR A 19 12.12 2.49 -3.55
N SER A 20 11.03 3.26 -3.63
CA SER A 20 11.06 4.69 -3.32
C SER A 20 11.41 4.96 -1.86
N ASP A 21 10.87 4.19 -0.93
CA ASP A 21 11.16 4.35 0.51
C ASP A 21 12.63 4.01 0.79
N ASP A 22 13.12 2.87 0.30
CA ASP A 22 14.49 2.42 0.56
C ASP A 22 15.56 3.37 -0.04
N LEU A 23 15.26 4.01 -1.19
CA LEU A 23 16.14 5.04 -1.76
C LEU A 23 16.36 6.23 -0.82
N VAL A 24 15.33 6.63 -0.06
CA VAL A 24 15.44 7.72 0.92
C VAL A 24 16.12 7.21 2.18
N ASP A 25 15.67 6.06 2.69
CA ASP A 25 16.10 5.55 3.99
C ASP A 25 17.57 5.10 3.98
N GLU A 26 18.04 4.45 2.92
CA GLU A 26 19.41 3.91 2.85
C GLU A 26 20.38 4.79 2.05
N ASN A 27 19.92 5.38 0.95
CA ASN A 27 20.79 6.16 0.04
C ASN A 27 20.61 7.67 0.13
N ASN A 28 19.61 8.17 0.88
CA ASN A 28 19.26 9.58 0.98
C ASN A 28 19.04 10.25 -0.41
N ASP A 29 18.60 9.46 -1.40
CA ASP A 29 18.36 9.91 -2.77
C ASP A 29 16.90 10.32 -2.97
N LEU A 30 16.60 11.54 -2.52
CA LEU A 30 15.28 12.15 -2.62
C LEU A 30 14.81 12.34 -4.07
N THR A 31 15.73 12.49 -5.03
CA THR A 31 15.36 12.80 -6.42
C THR A 31 14.82 11.57 -7.10
N PHE A 32 15.57 10.46 -7.06
CA PHE A 32 15.11 9.20 -7.65
C PHE A 32 13.92 8.63 -6.89
N ALA A 33 13.90 8.74 -5.55
CA ALA A 33 12.74 8.34 -4.75
C ALA A 33 11.48 9.09 -5.21
N SER A 34 11.54 10.40 -5.37
CA SER A 34 10.38 11.19 -5.81
C SER A 34 9.87 10.77 -7.20
N VAL A 35 10.77 10.43 -8.12
CA VAL A 35 10.38 9.92 -9.46
C VAL A 35 9.64 8.58 -9.35
N LEU A 36 10.14 7.64 -8.54
CA LEU A 36 9.46 6.37 -8.29
C LEU A 36 8.14 6.58 -7.55
N GLY A 37 8.08 7.51 -6.60
CA GLY A 37 6.87 7.93 -5.92
C GLY A 37 5.79 8.44 -6.88
N VAL A 38 6.16 9.21 -7.90
CA VAL A 38 5.22 9.61 -8.97
C VAL A 38 4.65 8.38 -9.69
N PHE A 39 5.49 7.42 -10.09
CA PHE A 39 5.03 6.20 -10.74
C PHE A 39 4.14 5.35 -9.82
N CYS A 40 4.46 5.27 -8.53
CA CYS A 40 3.63 4.62 -7.52
C CYS A 40 2.25 5.29 -7.41
N GLY A 41 2.21 6.62 -7.32
CA GLY A 41 0.99 7.40 -7.26
C GLY A 41 0.10 7.21 -8.50
N VAL A 42 0.71 7.24 -9.69
CA VAL A 42 0.02 6.97 -10.97
C VAL A 42 -0.58 5.56 -10.99
N ALA A 43 0.23 4.52 -10.72
CA ALA A 43 -0.22 3.13 -10.77
C ALA A 43 -1.38 2.88 -9.79
N SER A 44 -1.24 3.38 -8.56
CA SER A 44 -2.23 3.22 -7.49
C SER A 44 -3.52 3.97 -7.80
N ALA A 45 -3.43 5.19 -8.33
CA ALA A 45 -4.61 5.99 -8.69
C ALA A 45 -5.36 5.37 -9.87
N LEU A 46 -4.65 4.90 -10.90
CA LEU A 46 -5.28 4.18 -12.01
C LEU A 46 -6.00 2.92 -11.50
N ALA A 47 -5.36 2.12 -10.64
CA ALA A 47 -6.03 0.94 -10.07
C ALA A 47 -7.32 1.31 -9.33
N SER A 48 -7.30 2.42 -8.58
CA SER A 48 -8.42 2.94 -7.80
C SER A 48 -9.58 3.44 -8.68
N ILE A 49 -9.29 4.17 -9.77
CA ILE A 49 -10.32 4.64 -10.70
C ILE A 49 -11.05 3.48 -11.37
N TYR A 50 -10.31 2.42 -11.72
CA TYR A 50 -10.85 1.31 -12.49
C TYR A 50 -11.46 0.18 -11.66
N SER A 51 -11.25 0.17 -10.35
CA SER A 51 -11.82 -0.84 -9.43
C SER A 51 -12.14 -0.23 -8.08
N VAL A 52 -13.41 -0.26 -7.70
CA VAL A 52 -13.91 0.20 -6.38
C VAL A 52 -13.20 -0.52 -5.25
N GLU A 53 -13.01 -1.84 -5.39
CA GLU A 53 -12.33 -2.68 -4.41
C GLU A 53 -10.85 -2.30 -4.25
N ALA A 54 -10.18 -1.96 -5.35
CA ALA A 54 -8.81 -1.44 -5.30
C ALA A 54 -8.74 -0.04 -4.68
N ALA A 55 -9.75 0.80 -4.95
CA ALA A 55 -9.83 2.14 -4.37
C ALA A 55 -9.90 2.08 -2.83
N TYR A 56 -10.66 1.15 -2.25
CA TYR A 56 -10.67 0.98 -0.79
C TYR A 56 -9.26 0.74 -0.24
N ILE A 57 -8.46 -0.11 -0.89
CA ILE A 57 -7.11 -0.47 -0.44
C ILE A 57 -6.17 0.73 -0.61
N PHE A 58 -6.11 1.30 -1.81
CA PHE A 58 -5.17 2.37 -2.13
C PHE A 58 -5.54 3.74 -1.54
N ILE A 59 -6.78 3.95 -1.08
CA ILE A 59 -7.15 5.09 -0.25
C ILE A 59 -6.82 4.79 1.23
N ALA A 60 -7.07 3.57 1.70
CA ALA A 60 -6.81 3.20 3.08
C ALA A 60 -5.32 3.23 3.45
N ILE A 61 -4.42 2.82 2.54
CA ILE A 61 -2.96 2.83 2.78
C ILE A 61 -2.44 4.23 3.13
N PRO A 62 -2.58 5.27 2.28
CA PRO A 62 -2.06 6.59 2.59
C PRO A 62 -2.75 7.23 3.79
N ILE A 63 -4.06 7.00 4.00
CA ILE A 63 -4.76 7.52 5.20
C ILE A 63 -4.22 6.83 6.46
N GLY A 64 -4.07 5.51 6.46
CA GLY A 64 -3.50 4.77 7.58
C GLY A 64 -2.09 5.23 7.91
N ASN A 65 -1.24 5.43 6.89
CA ASN A 65 0.13 5.92 7.07
C ASN A 65 0.17 7.38 7.57
N LEU A 66 -0.74 8.24 7.11
CA LEU A 66 -0.89 9.61 7.63
C LEU A 66 -1.25 9.60 9.12
N LEU A 67 -2.21 8.75 9.52
CA LEU A 67 -2.61 8.61 10.91
C LEU A 67 -1.51 8.01 11.79
N ALA A 68 -0.67 7.14 11.21
CA ALA A 68 0.53 6.60 11.85
C ALA A 68 1.72 7.59 11.84
N MET A 69 1.56 8.79 11.29
CA MET A 69 2.62 9.81 11.17
C MET A 69 3.85 9.33 10.37
N LYS A 70 3.64 8.42 9.41
CA LYS A 70 4.68 7.85 8.52
C LYS A 70 4.91 8.64 7.24
N VAL A 71 4.05 9.61 6.96
CA VAL A 71 4.18 10.51 5.81
C VAL A 71 4.95 11.74 6.26
N ASP A 72 6.27 11.63 6.25
CA ASP A 72 7.20 12.67 6.74
C ASP A 72 8.20 13.12 5.67
N GLY A 73 8.35 12.36 4.58
CA GLY A 73 9.24 12.68 3.46
C GLY A 73 8.60 13.43 2.29
N MET A 74 9.41 14.20 1.55
CA MET A 74 8.97 14.87 0.31
C MET A 74 8.48 13.89 -0.76
N HIS A 75 9.09 12.69 -0.85
CA HIS A 75 8.67 11.66 -1.79
C HIS A 75 7.27 11.13 -1.48
N HIS A 76 6.92 10.98 -0.21
CA HIS A 76 5.56 10.61 0.20
C HIS A 76 4.54 11.70 -0.16
N ILE A 77 4.88 12.97 0.10
CA ILE A 77 4.00 14.11 -0.24
C ILE A 77 3.75 14.17 -1.75
N ILE A 78 4.80 14.04 -2.57
CA ILE A 78 4.68 14.04 -4.03
C ILE A 78 3.79 12.89 -4.50
N THR A 79 4.03 11.68 -3.97
CA THR A 79 3.21 10.50 -4.28
C THR A 79 1.74 10.73 -3.96
N LEU A 80 1.45 11.30 -2.79
CA LEU A 80 0.09 11.59 -2.34
C LEU A 80 -0.59 12.65 -3.22
N ILE A 81 0.13 13.73 -3.57
CA ILE A 81 -0.40 14.79 -4.46
C ILE A 81 -0.76 14.22 -5.82
N VAL A 82 0.14 13.42 -6.42
CA VAL A 82 -0.10 12.78 -7.72
C VAL A 82 -1.30 11.85 -7.64
N TYR A 83 -1.37 11.02 -6.59
CA TYR A 83 -2.48 10.10 -6.36
C TYR A 83 -3.82 10.86 -6.28
N ILE A 84 -3.91 11.88 -5.42
CA ILE A 84 -5.13 12.67 -5.21
C ILE A 84 -5.51 13.41 -6.49
N PHE A 85 -4.56 14.04 -7.19
CA PHE A 85 -4.82 14.77 -8.41
C PHE A 85 -5.45 13.87 -9.48
N ILE A 86 -4.90 12.68 -9.69
CA ILE A 86 -5.43 11.71 -10.66
C ILE A 86 -6.80 11.21 -10.23
N MET A 87 -7.02 10.94 -8.93
CA MET A 87 -8.33 10.52 -8.42
C MET A 87 -9.41 11.61 -8.60
N ILE A 88 -9.08 12.88 -8.38
CA ILE A 88 -10.02 14.01 -8.60
C ILE A 88 -10.38 14.13 -10.07
N VAL A 89 -9.39 14.04 -10.98
CA VAL A 89 -9.61 14.16 -12.42
C VAL A 89 -10.31 12.94 -13.02
N GLY A 90 -9.92 11.74 -12.57
CA GLY A 90 -10.45 10.46 -13.05
C GLY A 90 -11.78 10.05 -12.41
N GLY A 91 -12.19 10.72 -11.33
CA GLY A 91 -13.39 10.42 -10.57
C GLY A 91 -13.11 9.47 -9.41
N ILE A 92 -13.61 9.84 -8.23
CA ILE A 92 -13.56 8.99 -7.04
C ILE A 92 -14.76 8.04 -7.10
N PRO A 93 -14.56 6.70 -7.03
CA PRO A 93 -15.66 5.76 -6.99
C PRO A 93 -16.56 5.98 -5.76
N ASP A 94 -17.81 5.54 -5.84
CA ASP A 94 -18.70 5.55 -4.67
C ASP A 94 -18.25 4.48 -3.66
N LEU A 95 -17.89 4.92 -2.45
CA LEU A 95 -17.30 4.08 -1.42
C LEU A 95 -18.18 4.09 -0.16
N SER A 96 -18.48 2.90 0.35
CA SER A 96 -19.06 2.72 1.66
C SER A 96 -18.05 3.14 2.73
N LEU A 97 -18.44 4.17 3.49
CA LEU A 97 -17.64 4.66 4.61
C LEU A 97 -17.26 3.54 5.59
N VAL A 98 -18.16 2.58 5.82
CA VAL A 98 -17.93 1.47 6.75
C VAL A 98 -16.81 0.56 6.27
N VAL A 99 -16.82 0.17 4.99
CA VAL A 99 -15.78 -0.70 4.42
C VAL A 99 -14.45 0.04 4.36
N LEU A 100 -14.47 1.32 3.99
CA LEU A 100 -13.27 2.16 3.97
C LEU A 100 -12.65 2.29 5.37
N LEU A 101 -13.46 2.52 6.41
CA LEU A 101 -12.99 2.58 7.79
C LEU A 101 -12.35 1.26 8.23
N ILE A 102 -12.94 0.11 7.87
CA ILE A 102 -12.35 -1.21 8.17
C ILE A 102 -10.96 -1.34 7.53
N CYS A 103 -10.81 -0.95 6.26
CA CYS A 103 -9.51 -0.98 5.58
C CYS A 103 -8.50 -0.02 6.22
N ILE A 104 -8.92 1.22 6.54
CA ILE A 104 -8.05 2.22 7.20
C ILE A 104 -7.56 1.70 8.56
N LEU A 105 -8.46 1.13 9.37
CA LEU A 105 -8.12 0.55 10.66
C LEU A 105 -7.18 -0.65 10.51
N GLY A 106 -7.35 -1.46 9.46
CA GLY A 106 -6.44 -2.54 9.11
C GLY A 106 -5.02 -2.03 8.85
N THR A 107 -4.86 -1.07 7.94
CA THR A 107 -3.56 -0.44 7.64
C THR A 107 -2.94 0.20 8.88
N LEU A 108 -3.72 0.99 9.63
CA LEU A 108 -3.23 1.66 10.84
C LEU A 108 -2.76 0.66 11.89
N SER A 109 -3.47 -0.46 12.05
CA SER A 109 -3.10 -1.51 13.00
C SER A 109 -1.80 -2.20 12.60
N ASP A 110 -1.59 -2.45 11.30
CA ASP A 110 -0.33 -2.99 10.80
C ASP A 110 0.83 -2.05 11.12
N GLU A 111 0.67 -0.75 10.85
CA GLU A 111 1.75 0.21 11.02
C GLU A 111 2.08 0.50 12.49
N VAL A 112 1.06 0.74 13.31
CA VAL A 112 1.23 0.94 14.76
C VAL A 112 1.75 -0.34 15.43
N GLY A 113 1.25 -1.50 14.99
CA GLY A 113 1.70 -2.79 15.50
C GLY A 113 3.15 -3.08 15.15
N HIS A 114 3.59 -2.73 13.93
CA HIS A 114 4.98 -2.88 13.50
C HIS A 114 5.95 -2.11 14.42
N GLU A 115 5.62 -0.87 14.78
CA GLU A 115 6.48 -0.06 15.65
C GLU A 115 6.45 -0.45 17.13
N LEU A 116 5.28 -0.83 17.65
CA LEU A 116 5.10 -1.08 19.08
C LEU A 116 5.56 -2.48 19.48
N ILE A 117 5.32 -3.50 18.66
CA ILE A 117 5.46 -4.89 19.09
C ILE A 117 6.92 -5.28 19.24
N GLY A 118 7.81 -4.76 18.40
CA GLY A 118 9.26 -4.91 18.59
C GLY A 118 9.77 -4.32 19.90
N LYS A 119 9.08 -3.33 20.48
CA LYS A 119 9.43 -2.70 21.77
C LYS A 119 8.76 -3.41 22.96
N VAL A 120 7.61 -4.05 22.76
CA VAL A 120 6.77 -4.62 23.83
C VAL A 120 7.01 -6.11 24.04
N THR A 121 7.37 -6.87 23.00
CA THR A 121 7.53 -8.33 23.10
C THR A 121 8.74 -8.87 22.34
N GLN A 122 9.36 -9.90 22.91
CA GLN A 122 10.42 -10.68 22.25
C GLN A 122 9.85 -11.90 21.52
N ASN A 123 8.52 -12.05 21.47
CA ASN A 123 7.91 -13.20 20.80
C ASN A 123 8.05 -13.07 19.29
N LYS A 124 8.89 -13.95 18.71
CA LYS A 124 9.21 -13.99 17.28
C LYS A 124 7.98 -14.08 16.38
N PHE A 125 6.90 -14.74 16.82
CA PHE A 125 5.68 -14.87 16.03
C PHE A 125 4.98 -13.52 15.83
N TRP A 126 4.80 -12.76 16.92
CA TRP A 126 4.11 -11.46 16.86
C TRP A 126 4.94 -10.41 16.13
N ASN A 127 6.27 -10.41 16.32
CA ASN A 127 7.15 -9.53 15.55
C ASN A 127 7.01 -9.80 14.05
N LEU A 128 7.09 -11.07 13.62
CA LEU A 128 6.98 -11.43 12.22
C LEU A 128 5.58 -11.15 11.64
N PHE A 129 4.53 -11.28 12.45
CA PHE A 129 3.15 -10.98 12.03
C PHE A 129 2.96 -9.50 11.65
N PHE A 130 3.52 -8.59 12.43
CA PHE A 130 3.39 -7.16 12.16
C PHE A 130 4.47 -6.63 11.20
N GLU A 131 5.63 -7.27 11.14
CA GLU A 131 6.67 -7.00 10.14
C GLU A 131 6.15 -7.20 8.70
N TYR A 132 5.40 -8.27 8.46
CA TYR A 132 4.81 -8.55 7.15
C TYR A 132 3.38 -8.02 6.99
N ARG A 133 2.95 -7.07 7.84
CA ARG A 133 1.63 -6.40 7.73
C ARG A 133 0.46 -7.37 7.50
N PHE A 134 0.33 -8.38 8.37
CA PHE A 134 -0.67 -9.44 8.19
C PHE A 134 -2.11 -9.01 8.51
N VAL A 135 -2.35 -7.90 9.22
CA VAL A 135 -3.71 -7.48 9.59
C VAL A 135 -4.51 -7.13 8.34
N LEU A 136 -3.98 -6.28 7.47
CA LEU A 136 -4.65 -5.85 6.24
C LEU A 136 -4.90 -7.05 5.31
N LYS A 137 -3.98 -8.03 5.25
CA LYS A 137 -4.17 -9.29 4.51
C LYS A 137 -5.40 -10.05 5.00
N ILE A 138 -5.56 -10.19 6.32
CA ILE A 138 -6.70 -10.87 6.92
C ILE A 138 -7.99 -10.08 6.68
N VAL A 139 -7.96 -8.75 6.82
CA VAL A 139 -9.11 -7.88 6.57
C VAL A 139 -9.60 -8.04 5.13
N ILE A 140 -8.72 -7.95 4.14
CA ILE A 140 -9.08 -8.09 2.72
C ILE A 140 -9.58 -9.51 2.43
N LEU A 141 -8.98 -10.54 3.04
CA LEU A 141 -9.47 -11.92 2.90
C LEU A 141 -10.90 -12.08 3.46
N LEU A 142 -11.20 -11.51 4.62
CA LEU A 142 -12.54 -11.56 5.21
C LEU A 142 -13.55 -10.78 4.38
N LEU A 143 -13.17 -9.64 3.82
CA LEU A 143 -14.00 -8.88 2.86
C LEU A 143 -14.25 -9.68 1.58
N ALA A 144 -13.27 -10.45 1.10
CA ALA A 144 -13.45 -11.35 -0.04
C ALA A 144 -14.38 -12.53 0.26
N VAL A 145 -14.21 -13.17 1.43
CA VAL A 145 -15.06 -14.31 1.86
C VAL A 145 -16.50 -13.88 2.14
N SER A 146 -16.72 -12.67 2.65
CA SER A 146 -18.06 -12.09 2.84
C SER A 146 -18.72 -11.61 1.54
N GLY A 147 -18.03 -11.70 0.40
CA GLY A 147 -18.54 -11.30 -0.91
C GLY A 147 -18.55 -9.79 -1.15
N VAL A 148 -17.95 -9.00 -0.25
CA VAL A 148 -17.78 -7.55 -0.43
C VAL A 148 -16.72 -7.28 -1.49
N PHE A 149 -15.62 -8.05 -1.47
CA PHE A 149 -14.58 -8.03 -2.50
C PHE A 149 -14.60 -9.32 -3.32
N SER A 150 -14.09 -9.24 -4.54
CA SER A 150 -13.76 -10.38 -5.38
C SER A 150 -12.47 -11.05 -4.89
N PHE A 151 -12.43 -12.38 -4.94
CA PHE A 151 -11.20 -13.15 -4.71
C PHE A 151 -10.05 -12.73 -5.65
N TRP A 152 -10.37 -12.17 -6.82
CA TRP A 152 -9.37 -11.62 -7.72
C TRP A 152 -8.65 -10.39 -7.16
N ILE A 153 -9.33 -9.53 -6.38
CA ILE A 153 -8.68 -8.39 -5.73
C ILE A 153 -7.79 -8.85 -4.59
N PHE A 154 -8.22 -9.85 -3.84
CA PHE A 154 -7.34 -10.48 -2.85
C PHE A 154 -6.06 -11.01 -3.53
N ALA A 155 -6.18 -11.70 -4.67
CA ALA A 155 -5.00 -12.15 -5.43
C ALA A 155 -4.13 -10.98 -5.92
N CYS A 156 -4.74 -9.88 -6.40
CA CYS A 156 -3.99 -8.68 -6.79
C CYS A 156 -3.26 -8.04 -5.60
N PHE A 157 -3.89 -8.01 -4.43
CA PHE A 157 -3.28 -7.50 -3.20
C PHE A 157 -2.08 -8.36 -2.76
N ILE A 158 -2.18 -9.68 -2.87
CA ILE A 158 -1.04 -10.57 -2.62
C ILE A 158 0.10 -10.30 -3.63
N LEU A 159 -0.21 -10.03 -4.90
CA LEU A 159 0.81 -9.65 -5.88
C LEU A 159 1.49 -8.32 -5.55
N PHE A 160 0.75 -7.33 -5.03
CA PHE A 160 1.30 -6.09 -4.51
C PHE A 160 2.31 -6.36 -3.39
N GLU A 161 1.95 -7.19 -2.42
CA GLU A 161 2.81 -7.55 -1.27
C GLU A 161 4.07 -8.32 -1.69
N ILE A 162 3.94 -9.27 -2.61
CA ILE A 162 5.08 -10.00 -3.17
C ILE A 162 6.00 -9.02 -3.89
N SER A 163 5.45 -8.13 -4.70
CA SER A 163 6.23 -7.14 -5.45
C SER A 163 6.94 -6.15 -4.53
N TYR A 164 6.28 -5.70 -3.46
CA TYR A 164 6.85 -4.88 -2.41
C TYR A 164 8.05 -5.58 -1.76
N THR A 165 7.90 -6.84 -1.36
CA THR A 165 9.01 -7.61 -0.77
C THR A 165 10.15 -7.84 -1.77
N CYS A 166 9.83 -8.16 -3.03
CA CYS A 166 10.82 -8.34 -4.08
C CYS A 166 11.62 -7.06 -4.38
N ALA A 167 10.97 -5.89 -4.32
CA ALA A 167 11.64 -4.61 -4.49
C ALA A 167 12.70 -4.36 -3.41
N GLY A 168 12.39 -4.66 -2.14
CA GLY A 168 13.37 -4.57 -1.06
C GLY A 168 14.58 -5.50 -1.26
N ILE A 169 14.33 -6.77 -1.61
CA ILE A 169 15.42 -7.74 -1.91
C ILE A 169 16.28 -7.29 -3.09
N LEU A 170 15.66 -6.71 -4.12
CA LEU A 170 16.38 -6.19 -5.28
C LEU A 170 17.22 -4.97 -4.90
N PHE A 171 16.67 -4.07 -4.09
CA PHE A 171 17.37 -2.90 -3.60
C PHE A 171 18.65 -3.31 -2.83
N GLU A 172 18.53 -4.19 -1.84
CA GLU A 172 19.66 -4.71 -1.04
C GLU A 172 20.76 -5.38 -1.89
N LYS A 173 20.40 -5.88 -3.08
CA LYS A 173 21.35 -6.60 -3.95
C LYS A 173 22.10 -5.67 -4.91
N PHE A 174 21.50 -4.56 -5.31
CA PHE A 174 22.01 -3.71 -6.40
C PHE A 174 22.55 -2.35 -5.94
N ASN A 175 22.22 -1.92 -4.73
CA ASN A 175 22.70 -0.68 -4.13
C ASN A 175 23.60 -0.97 -2.91
#